data_AF-A0A2J8KAW9-F1
#
_entry.id   AF-A0A2J8KAW9-F1
#
_cell.length_a   1.000
_cell.length_b   1.000
_cell.length_c   1.000
_cell.angle_alpha   90.00
_cell.angle_beta   90.00
_cell.angle_gamma   90.00
#
_symmetry.space_group_name_H-M   'P 1'
#
loop_
_entity.id
_entity.type
_entity.pdbx_description
1 polymer ?
#
loop_
_entity_poly.entity_id
_entity_poly.type
_entity_poly.pdbx_seq_one_letter_code
_entity_poly.pdbx_strand_id
1 'polypeptide(L)'
;NLTSVDLVRASEAHCHYVVVKLFSEKLLKIQDKAIQAVLRSLCLLYSLYGISQNAGDFLQGSIMTEPQITQVNQHVKELLTLIRSDAVALVDAFDFQDVTLGSVLGRYDGNVYENLFEWAKNSPLNKAEGFGWRNKTLQMHNLGDPCESIIL
;
A
#
# COMPACT_ATOMS: atom_id res chain seq x y z
N ASN A 1 18.86 17.46 21.85
CA ASN A 1 19.04 17.70 20.41
C ASN A 1 17.82 18.49 19.94
N LEU A 2 17.96 19.80 19.63
CA LEU A 2 16.82 20.72 19.46
C LEU A 2 16.38 20.91 18.00
N THR A 3 17.25 20.66 17.03
CA THR A 3 17.02 20.93 15.59
C THR A 3 16.89 19.66 14.75
N SER A 4 16.90 18.48 15.38
CA SER A 4 16.89 17.20 14.66
C SER A 4 15.64 16.99 13.82
N VAL A 5 14.49 17.50 14.25
CA VAL A 5 13.23 17.39 13.51
C VAL A 5 13.30 18.17 12.20
N ASP A 6 13.82 19.40 12.22
CA ASP A 6 13.94 20.24 11.04
C ASP A 6 14.96 19.68 10.04
N LEU A 7 16.06 19.10 10.54
CA LEU A 7 17.06 18.43 9.70
C LEU A 7 16.49 17.22 8.96
N VAL A 8 15.65 16.42 9.63
CA VAL A 8 14.97 15.28 9.01
C VAL A 8 14.00 15.77 7.93
N ARG A 9 13.16 16.77 8.24
CA ARG A 9 12.23 17.35 7.26
C ARG A 9 12.93 17.91 6.03
N ALA A 10 14.05 18.62 6.22
CA ALA A 10 14.84 19.14 5.10
C ALA A 10 15.45 18.00 4.26
N SER A 11 15.90 16.93 4.90
CA SER A 11 16.45 15.75 4.21
C SER A 11 15.38 15.03 3.40
N GLU A 12 14.17 14.85 3.96
CA GLU A 12 13.02 14.25 3.27
C GLU A 12 12.60 15.08 2.06
N ALA A 13 12.47 16.40 2.21
CA ALA A 13 12.14 17.30 1.12
C ALA A 13 13.18 17.25 -0.01
N HIS A 14 14.48 17.18 0.33
CA HIS A 14 15.55 17.04 -0.65
C HIS A 14 15.48 15.73 -1.41
N CYS A 15 15.30 14.60 -0.71
CA CYS A 15 15.15 13.29 -1.33
C CYS A 15 13.95 13.26 -2.28
N HIS A 16 12.80 13.79 -1.85
CA HIS A 16 11.61 13.88 -2.69
C HIS A 16 11.86 14.71 -3.97
N TYR A 17 12.51 15.87 -3.85
CA TYR A 17 12.91 16.69 -5.00
C TYR A 17 13.81 15.92 -5.97
N VAL A 18 14.82 15.21 -5.47
CA VAL A 18 15.75 14.43 -6.29
C VAL A 18 15.00 13.35 -7.07
N VAL A 19 14.06 12.64 -6.45
CA VAL A 19 13.24 11.62 -7.13
C VAL A 19 12.41 12.25 -8.25
N VAL A 20 11.69 13.35 -7.97
CA VAL A 20 10.89 14.07 -8.98
C VAL A 20 11.74 14.54 -10.16
N LYS A 21 12.92 15.10 -9.87
CA LYS A 21 13.86 15.57 -10.88
C LYS A 21 14.33 14.43 -11.78
N LEU A 22 14.84 13.35 -11.17
CA LEU A 22 15.36 12.19 -11.92
C LEU A 22 14.27 11.52 -12.75
N PHE A 23 13.06 11.39 -12.21
CA PHE A 23 11.92 10.85 -12.95
C PHE A 23 11.61 11.72 -14.18
N SER A 24 11.49 13.04 -13.98
CA SER A 24 11.22 13.98 -15.08
C SER A 24 12.30 13.96 -16.17
N GLU A 25 13.58 13.87 -15.78
CA GLU A 25 14.70 13.76 -16.72
C GLU A 25 14.70 12.43 -17.49
N LYS A 26 14.34 11.33 -16.82
CA LYS A 26 14.26 10.00 -17.46
C LYS A 26 13.09 9.92 -18.43
N LEU A 27 11.98 10.59 -18.13
CA LEU A 27 10.80 10.64 -18.98
C LEU A 27 11.11 11.17 -20.39
N LEU A 28 12.04 12.14 -20.50
CA LEU A 28 12.47 12.71 -21.78
C LEU A 28 13.25 11.72 -22.67
N LYS A 29 13.81 10.65 -22.08
CA LYS A 29 14.63 9.66 -22.80
C LYS A 29 13.80 8.50 -23.37
N ILE A 30 12.50 8.44 -23.05
CA ILE A 30 11.61 7.38 -23.52
C ILE A 30 11.18 7.69 -24.96
N GLN A 31 11.39 6.71 -25.84
CA GLN A 31 11.08 6.85 -27.27
C GLN A 31 9.61 6.58 -27.57
N ASP A 32 9.04 5.55 -26.92
CA ASP A 32 7.64 5.18 -27.09
C ASP A 32 6.71 6.23 -26.47
N LYS A 33 5.83 6.80 -27.29
CA LYS A 33 4.92 7.88 -26.89
C LYS A 33 3.79 7.41 -25.99
N ALA A 34 3.30 6.18 -26.15
CA ALA A 34 2.25 5.63 -25.30
C ALA A 34 2.81 5.38 -23.89
N ILE A 35 3.97 4.72 -23.80
CA ILE A 35 4.64 4.46 -22.52
C ILE A 35 5.05 5.78 -21.85
N GLN A 36 5.58 6.73 -22.63
CA GLN A 36 5.92 8.06 -22.13
C GLN A 36 4.70 8.78 -21.56
N ALA A 37 3.52 8.66 -22.17
CA ALA A 37 2.30 9.30 -21.67
C ALA A 37 1.87 8.72 -20.31
N VAL A 38 1.85 7.39 -20.15
CA VAL A 38 1.48 6.74 -18.90
C VAL A 38 2.48 7.06 -17.78
N LEU A 39 3.78 6.97 -18.07
CA LEU A 39 4.84 7.32 -17.10
C LEU A 39 4.84 8.81 -16.76
N ARG A 40 4.42 9.68 -17.69
CA ARG A 40 4.22 11.11 -17.42
C ARG A 40 3.11 11.32 -16.40
N SER A 41 1.98 10.64 -16.56
CA SER A 41 0.88 10.68 -15.60
C SER A 41 1.31 10.22 -14.22
N LEU A 42 2.09 9.15 -14.12
CA LEU A 42 2.67 8.67 -12.85
C LEU A 42 3.65 9.68 -12.23
N CYS A 43 4.52 10.28 -13.04
CA CYS A 43 5.46 11.31 -12.58
C CYS A 43 4.72 12.54 -12.04
N LEU A 44 3.67 12.98 -12.74
CA LEU A 44 2.81 14.07 -12.30
C LEU A 44 2.06 13.70 -11.01
N LEU A 45 1.51 12.49 -10.93
CA LEU A 45 0.82 12.01 -9.73
C LEU A 45 1.76 12.01 -8.52
N TYR A 46 2.95 11.42 -8.65
CA TYR A 46 3.93 11.38 -7.57
C TYR A 46 4.30 12.79 -7.08
N SER A 47 4.57 13.70 -8.01
CA SER A 47 4.97 15.08 -7.71
C SER A 47 3.85 15.87 -7.02
N LEU A 48 2.65 15.83 -7.59
CA LEU A 48 1.48 16.57 -7.07
C LEU A 48 0.98 15.97 -5.75
N TYR A 49 1.04 14.65 -5.59
CA TYR A 49 0.74 14.00 -4.33
C TYR A 49 1.72 14.42 -3.23
N GLY A 50 3.02 14.47 -3.52
CA GLY A 50 4.03 14.97 -2.58
C GLY A 50 3.80 16.42 -2.16
N ILE A 51 3.36 17.28 -3.09
CA ILE A 51 2.97 18.66 -2.79
C ILE A 51 1.72 18.69 -1.90
N SER A 52 0.70 17.88 -2.21
CA SER A 52 -0.53 17.76 -1.42
C SER A 52 -0.26 17.33 0.02
N GLN A 53 0.59 16.32 0.22
CA GLN A 53 0.96 15.82 1.55
C GLN A 53 1.74 16.85 2.39
N ASN A 54 2.58 17.68 1.74
CA ASN A 54 3.44 18.65 2.42
C ASN A 54 3.01 20.10 2.17
N ALA A 55 1.71 20.33 1.89
CA ALA A 55 1.21 21.63 1.45
C ALA A 55 1.57 22.80 2.38
N GLY A 56 1.69 22.53 3.70
CA GLY A 56 2.11 23.51 4.69
C GLY A 56 3.48 24.13 4.40
N ASP A 57 4.45 23.34 3.92
CA ASP A 57 5.79 23.81 3.60
C ASP A 57 5.78 24.74 2.39
N PHE A 58 4.96 24.42 1.39
CA PHE A 58 4.80 25.24 0.16
C PHE A 58 4.07 26.56 0.43
N LEU A 59 3.07 26.54 1.32
CA LEU A 59 2.35 27.73 1.77
C LEU A 59 3.26 28.62 2.63
N GLN A 60 3.99 28.05 3.60
CA GLN A 60 4.92 28.79 4.45
C GLN A 60 6.05 29.43 3.63
N GLY A 61 6.56 28.72 2.61
CA GLY A 61 7.56 29.24 1.69
C GLY A 61 7.04 30.25 0.67
N SER A 62 5.73 30.56 0.67
CA SER A 62 5.08 31.40 -0.35
C SER A 62 5.34 30.93 -1.79
N ILE A 63 5.59 29.62 -1.95
CA ILE A 63 5.84 28.99 -3.26
C ILE A 63 4.51 28.77 -3.98
N MET A 64 3.46 28.45 -3.22
CA MET A 64 2.11 28.23 -3.73
C MET A 64 1.08 28.96 -2.86
N THR A 65 -0.07 29.25 -3.47
CA THR A 65 -1.23 29.85 -2.80
C THR A 65 -2.28 28.77 -2.49
N GLU A 66 -3.16 29.04 -1.53
CA GLU A 66 -4.25 28.12 -1.15
C GLU A 66 -5.12 27.69 -2.35
N PRO A 67 -5.52 28.59 -3.29
CA PRO A 67 -6.24 28.18 -4.50
C PRO A 67 -5.44 27.20 -5.37
N GLN A 68 -4.12 27.40 -5.49
CA GLN A 68 -3.26 26.49 -6.27
C GLN A 68 -3.15 25.12 -5.59
N ILE A 69 -3.06 25.05 -4.25
CA ILE A 69 -3.09 23.78 -3.53
C ILE A 69 -4.43 23.05 -3.74
N THR A 70 -5.53 23.80 -3.79
CA THR A 70 -6.85 23.22 -4.09
C THR A 70 -6.88 22.63 -5.51
N GLN A 71 -6.30 23.31 -6.48
CA GLN A 71 -6.15 22.80 -7.85
C GLN A 71 -5.26 21.56 -7.92
N VAL A 72 -4.15 21.53 -7.17
CA VAL A 72 -3.28 20.34 -7.05
C VAL A 72 -4.08 19.13 -6.57
N ASN A 73 -4.86 19.28 -5.49
CA ASN A 73 -5.68 18.20 -4.94
C ASN A 73 -6.72 17.69 -5.94
N GLN A 74 -7.28 18.60 -6.75
CA GLN A 74 -8.22 18.23 -7.80
C GLN A 74 -7.53 17.46 -8.93
N HIS A 75 -6.37 17.92 -9.40
CA HIS A 75 -5.57 17.24 -10.41
C HIS A 75 -5.10 15.86 -9.98
N VAL A 76 -4.76 15.66 -8.69
CA VAL A 76 -4.43 14.34 -8.15
C VAL A 76 -5.59 13.35 -8.37
N LYS A 77 -6.83 13.77 -8.11
CA LYS A 77 -8.02 12.91 -8.32
C LYS A 77 -8.21 12.57 -9.79
N GLU A 78 -8.01 13.54 -10.67
CA GLU A 78 -8.10 13.35 -12.13
C GLU A 78 -7.02 12.37 -12.62
N LEU A 79 -5.77 12.52 -12.17
CA LEU A 79 -4.68 11.60 -12.50
C LEU A 79 -4.94 10.18 -11.98
N LEU A 80 -5.51 10.02 -10.78
CA LEU A 80 -5.91 8.71 -10.28
C LEU A 80 -6.96 8.05 -11.18
N THR A 81 -7.93 8.81 -11.70
CA THR A 81 -8.91 8.24 -12.65
C THR A 81 -8.27 7.83 -13.97
N LEU A 82 -7.27 8.59 -14.45
CA LEU A 82 -6.53 8.27 -15.68
C LEU A 82 -5.65 7.02 -15.51
N ILE A 83 -4.90 6.92 -14.42
CA ILE A 83 -3.98 5.80 -14.17
C ILE A 83 -4.73 4.50 -13.87
N ARG A 84 -5.96 4.59 -13.36
CA ARG A 84 -6.78 3.42 -13.00
C ARG A 84 -6.96 2.43 -14.15
N SER A 85 -7.11 2.89 -15.39
CA SER A 85 -7.28 1.99 -16.55
C SER A 85 -6.02 1.16 -16.84
N ASP A 86 -4.85 1.74 -16.61
CA ASP A 86 -3.55 1.12 -16.91
C ASP A 86 -2.93 0.42 -15.69
N ALA A 87 -3.60 0.48 -14.53
CA ALA A 87 -3.04 0.02 -13.25
C ALA A 87 -2.61 -1.44 -13.29
N VAL A 88 -3.39 -2.33 -13.91
CA VAL A 88 -3.06 -3.76 -14.06
C VAL A 88 -1.83 -3.93 -14.95
N ALA A 89 -1.81 -3.31 -16.13
CA ALA A 89 -0.68 -3.39 -17.05
C ALA A 89 0.61 -2.82 -16.44
N LEU A 90 0.51 -1.78 -15.61
CA LEU A 90 1.65 -1.17 -14.91
C LEU A 90 2.25 -2.10 -13.85
N VAL A 91 1.42 -2.84 -13.11
CA VAL A 91 1.93 -3.82 -12.14
C VAL A 91 2.46 -5.08 -12.82
N ASP A 92 1.82 -5.49 -13.92
CA ASP A 92 2.27 -6.61 -14.74
C ASP A 92 3.62 -6.32 -15.41
N ALA A 93 3.91 -5.06 -15.75
CA ALA A 93 5.18 -4.65 -16.33
C ALA A 93 6.39 -4.84 -15.41
N PHE A 94 6.19 -5.11 -14.11
CA PHE A 94 7.28 -5.54 -13.22
C PHE A 94 7.75 -6.97 -13.47
N ASP A 95 6.97 -7.76 -14.22
CA ASP A 95 7.31 -9.14 -14.63
C ASP A 95 7.68 -10.04 -13.43
N PHE A 96 6.96 -9.87 -12.31
CA PHE A 96 7.14 -10.69 -11.13
C PHE A 96 6.49 -12.06 -11.32
N GLN A 97 7.28 -13.12 -11.15
CA GLN A 97 6.74 -14.48 -11.13
C GLN A 97 5.97 -14.74 -9.83
N ASP A 98 4.87 -15.48 -9.91
CA ASP A 98 4.03 -15.85 -8.75
C ASP A 98 4.85 -16.47 -7.60
N VAL A 99 5.88 -17.26 -7.92
CA VAL A 99 6.79 -17.88 -6.93
C VAL A 99 7.58 -16.82 -6.16
N THR A 100 8.00 -15.76 -6.83
CA THR A 100 8.71 -14.62 -6.23
C THR A 100 7.76 -13.72 -5.45
N LEU A 101 6.54 -13.53 -5.94
CA LEU A 101 5.54 -12.70 -5.27
C LEU A 101 5.05 -13.34 -3.96
N GLY A 102 4.96 -14.67 -3.92
CA GLY A 102 4.62 -15.43 -2.71
C GLY A 102 3.24 -15.07 -2.13
N SER A 103 2.37 -14.45 -2.94
CA SER A 103 1.08 -13.91 -2.52
C SER A 103 -0.05 -14.61 -3.26
N VAL A 104 -0.97 -15.20 -2.49
CA VAL A 104 -2.18 -15.83 -3.05
C VAL A 104 -3.14 -14.78 -3.62
N LEU A 105 -3.16 -13.57 -3.05
CA LEU A 105 -4.00 -12.46 -3.52
C LEU A 105 -3.46 -11.78 -4.78
N GLY A 106 -2.14 -11.86 -5.01
CA GLY A 106 -1.46 -11.20 -6.12
C GLY A 106 -1.16 -12.09 -7.32
N ARG A 107 -1.75 -13.30 -7.38
CA ARG A 107 -1.48 -14.26 -8.45
C ARG A 107 -1.88 -13.68 -9.81
N TYR A 108 -1.04 -13.94 -10.82
CA TYR A 108 -1.25 -13.48 -12.19
C TYR A 108 -2.56 -14.01 -12.82
N ASP A 109 -2.96 -15.24 -12.46
CA ASP A 109 -4.17 -15.90 -12.99
C ASP A 109 -5.50 -15.24 -12.55
N GLY A 110 -5.47 -14.31 -11.58
CA GLY A 110 -6.65 -13.64 -11.05
C GLY A 110 -7.60 -14.56 -10.28
N ASN A 111 -7.26 -15.83 -10.08
CA ASN A 111 -8.11 -16.81 -9.41
C ASN A 111 -7.91 -16.78 -7.89
N VAL A 112 -8.19 -15.62 -7.30
CA VAL A 112 -7.83 -15.32 -5.91
C VAL A 112 -8.57 -16.22 -4.92
N TYR A 113 -9.87 -16.41 -5.09
CA TYR A 113 -10.70 -17.05 -4.07
C TYR A 113 -10.45 -18.56 -3.95
N GLU A 114 -10.33 -19.27 -5.06
CA GLU A 114 -10.07 -20.72 -5.05
C GLU A 114 -8.68 -21.02 -4.50
N ASN A 115 -7.69 -20.24 -4.93
CA ASN A 115 -6.33 -20.37 -4.42
C ASN A 115 -6.23 -20.02 -2.93
N LEU A 116 -6.99 -19.01 -2.46
CA LEU A 116 -7.03 -18.66 -1.03
C LEU A 116 -7.67 -19.77 -0.19
N PHE A 117 -8.73 -20.39 -0.71
CA PHE A 117 -9.38 -21.51 -0.05
C PHE A 117 -8.44 -22.72 0.04
N GLU A 118 -7.78 -23.09 -1.05
CA GLU A 118 -6.81 -24.19 -1.06
C GLU A 118 -5.59 -23.88 -0.17
N TRP A 119 -5.09 -22.64 -0.19
CA TRP A 119 -4.01 -22.22 0.71
C TRP A 119 -4.43 -22.36 2.18
N ALA A 120 -5.62 -21.89 2.55
CA ALA A 120 -6.13 -22.01 3.91
C ALA A 120 -6.29 -23.47 4.30
N LYS A 121 -6.89 -24.31 3.45
CA LYS A 121 -7.08 -25.74 3.68
C LYS A 121 -5.77 -26.48 3.92
N ASN A 122 -4.71 -26.13 3.19
CA ASN A 122 -3.39 -26.75 3.29
C ASN A 122 -2.56 -26.25 4.50
N SER A 123 -3.09 -25.30 5.28
CA SER A 123 -2.45 -24.82 6.50
C SER A 123 -2.24 -25.96 7.51
N PRO A 124 -1.07 -26.05 8.19
CA PRO A 124 -0.81 -27.07 9.21
C PRO A 124 -1.86 -27.12 10.32
N LEU A 125 -2.53 -26.00 10.59
CA LEU A 125 -3.58 -25.87 11.61
C LEU A 125 -4.87 -26.60 11.25
N ASN A 126 -5.09 -26.89 9.96
CA ASN A 126 -6.29 -27.53 9.43
C ASN A 126 -6.10 -29.04 9.19
N LYS A 127 -4.95 -29.60 9.59
CA LYS A 127 -4.66 -31.04 9.46
C LYS A 127 -5.40 -31.93 10.46
N ALA A 128 -5.98 -31.36 11.51
CA ALA A 128 -6.77 -32.07 12.51
C ALA A 128 -8.14 -31.40 12.67
N GLU A 129 -9.22 -32.19 12.74
CA GLU A 129 -10.55 -31.71 13.10
C GLU A 129 -10.58 -31.37 14.61
N GLY A 130 -10.01 -30.23 14.97
CA GLY A 130 -9.98 -29.74 16.35
C GLY A 130 -8.61 -29.22 16.76
N PHE A 131 -8.55 -27.94 17.13
CA PHE A 131 -7.39 -27.40 17.84
C PHE A 131 -7.24 -28.10 19.19
N GLY A 132 -6.01 -28.40 19.61
CA GLY A 132 -5.74 -29.07 20.90
C GLY A 132 -6.36 -28.38 22.12
N TRP A 133 -6.67 -27.08 22.02
CA TRP A 133 -7.45 -26.35 23.02
C TRP A 133 -8.89 -26.82 23.13
N ARG A 134 -9.54 -27.23 22.04
CA ARG A 134 -10.94 -27.67 22.03
C ARG A 134 -11.15 -28.86 22.97
N ASN A 135 -10.21 -29.82 22.99
CA ASN A 135 -10.27 -30.93 23.94
C ASN A 135 -10.03 -30.48 25.39
N LYS A 136 -9.17 -29.48 25.64
CA LYS A 136 -8.92 -28.93 26.97
C LYS A 136 -10.08 -28.06 27.49
N THR A 137 -10.67 -27.22 26.65
CA THR A 137 -11.78 -26.33 27.00
C THR A 137 -13.10 -27.09 27.14
N LEU A 138 -13.35 -28.09 26.28
CA LEU A 138 -14.49 -28.99 26.43
C LEU A 138 -14.33 -29.90 27.66
N GLN A 139 -13.12 -30.35 27.99
CA GLN A 139 -12.86 -31.05 29.26
C GLN A 139 -13.09 -30.15 30.48
N MET A 140 -12.65 -28.89 30.46
CA MET A 140 -12.90 -27.96 31.58
C MET A 140 -14.39 -27.60 31.73
N HIS A 141 -15.15 -27.46 30.64
CA HIS A 141 -16.60 -27.23 30.70
C HIS A 141 -17.37 -28.47 31.21
N ASN A 142 -16.90 -29.68 30.88
CA ASN A 142 -17.48 -30.94 31.36
C ASN A 142 -17.06 -31.33 32.79
N LEU A 143 -16.06 -30.66 33.38
CA LEU A 143 -15.59 -30.92 34.74
C LEU A 143 -16.37 -30.15 35.83
N GLY A 144 -17.34 -29.32 35.45
CA GLY A 144 -18.23 -28.61 36.37
C GLY A 144 -17.51 -27.51 37.18
N ASP A 145 -18.12 -26.34 37.28
CA ASP A 145 -17.66 -25.32 38.22
C ASP A 145 -17.66 -25.91 39.65
N PRO A 146 -16.54 -25.90 40.40
CA PRO A 146 -16.49 -26.44 41.76
C PRO A 146 -17.19 -25.56 42.82
N CYS A 147 -18.06 -24.63 42.42
CA CYS A 147 -18.59 -23.58 43.29
C CYS A 147 -20.06 -23.73 43.73
N GLU A 148 -20.64 -24.94 43.71
CA GLU A 148 -22.01 -25.18 44.23
C GLU A 148 -22.10 -26.09 45.46
N SER A 149 -21.04 -26.25 46.26
CA SER A 149 -21.09 -27.15 47.45
C SER A 149 -20.61 -26.53 48.77
N ILE A 150 -20.89 -25.25 49.04
CA ILE A 150 -20.75 -24.64 50.39
C ILE A 150 -21.99 -23.81 50.79
N ILE A 151 -23.20 -24.32 50.55
CA ILE A 151 -24.38 -23.89 51.32
C ILE A 151 -25.25 -25.13 51.59
N LEU A 152 -25.00 -25.77 52.73
CA LEU A 152 -25.98 -26.26 53.72
C LEU A 152 -25.23 -27.02 54.83
#